data_AF-A0A1B6GWY5-F1
#
_entry.id   AF-A0A1B6GWY5-F1
#
_cell.length_a   1.000
_cell.length_b   1.000
_cell.length_c   1.000
_cell.angle_alpha   90.00
_cell.angle_beta   90.00
_cell.angle_gamma   90.00
#
_symmetry.space_group_name_H-M   'P 1'
#
loop_
_entity.id
_entity.type
_entity.pdbx_description
1 polymer ?
#
loop_
_entity_poly.entity_id
_entity_poly.type
_entity_poly.pdbx_seq_one_letter_code
_entity_poly.pdbx_strand_id
1 'polypeptide(L)'
;MAKLLSMVHVVSYNLCVSGVRTMATNSPGHVLLGGGTGFIGSAFNYLLKSKGYEVTIISRMPGPQRLTWFDLQTSGLPQGVTAVVNLAGQNVLDPLQRWTPGFK
;
A
#
# COMPACT_ATOMS: atom_id res chain seq x y z
N MET A 1 -32.79 15.14 44.59
CA MET A 1 -32.91 16.39 43.83
C MET A 1 -31.49 16.87 43.53
N ALA A 2 -31.04 16.66 42.30
CA ALA A 2 -30.89 17.69 41.26
C ALA A 2 -29.40 18.08 41.12
N LYS A 3 -28.89 17.73 39.94
CA LYS A 3 -27.56 17.84 39.37
C LYS A 3 -27.28 19.32 39.05
N LEU A 4 -26.05 19.81 39.30
CA LEU A 4 -25.56 20.98 38.58
C LEU A 4 -24.02 20.95 38.46
N LEU A 5 -23.55 20.37 37.35
CA LEU A 5 -22.19 20.61 36.85
C LEU A 5 -22.21 21.95 36.11
N SER A 6 -21.35 22.88 36.50
CA SER A 6 -21.04 24.08 35.72
C SER A 6 -19.95 23.75 34.69
N MET A 7 -20.35 23.60 33.43
CA MET A 7 -19.58 24.01 32.25
C MET A 7 -19.46 25.56 32.35
N VAL A 8 -18.32 26.24 32.19
CA VAL A 8 -17.57 26.57 30.95
C VAL A 8 -16.28 27.30 31.43
N HIS A 9 -15.08 27.02 30.93
CA HIS A 9 -14.47 27.72 29.80
C HIS A 9 -13.20 26.96 29.37
N VAL A 10 -13.20 26.47 28.13
CA VAL A 10 -12.05 25.85 27.49
C VAL A 10 -11.14 26.96 26.97
N VAL A 11 -9.94 27.06 27.53
CA VAL A 11 -8.82 27.78 26.91
C VAL A 11 -7.59 26.88 26.96
N SER A 12 -7.33 26.15 25.86
CA SER A 12 -5.97 25.81 25.44
C SER A 12 -5.96 25.33 23.99
N TYR A 13 -5.46 26.22 23.13
CA TYR A 13 -4.62 26.00 21.96
C TYR A 13 -4.81 24.69 21.15
N ASN A 14 -5.50 24.79 20.01
CA ASN A 14 -5.33 24.01 18.77
C ASN A 14 -4.89 22.53 18.87
N LEU A 15 -5.45 21.75 19.79
CA LEU A 15 -5.45 20.30 19.68
C LEU A 15 -6.65 19.87 18.84
N CYS A 16 -6.51 19.96 17.52
CA CYS A 16 -7.45 19.29 16.62
C CYS A 16 -7.38 17.79 16.95
N VAL A 17 -8.44 17.32 17.57
CA VAL A 17 -8.61 15.97 18.11
C VAL A 17 -8.43 14.97 16.95
N SER A 18 -7.21 14.44 16.84
CA SER A 18 -6.95 13.18 16.15
C SER A 18 -7.73 12.13 16.93
N GLY A 19 -8.91 11.81 16.40
CA GLY A 19 -9.94 11.03 17.08
C GLY A 19 -9.36 9.80 17.74
N VAL A 20 -9.82 9.55 18.97
CA VAL A 20 -9.73 8.27 19.66
C VAL A 20 -10.14 7.16 18.69
N ARG A 21 -9.16 6.52 18.05
CA ARG A 21 -9.33 5.27 17.32
C ARG A 21 -8.77 4.19 18.23
N THR A 22 -9.72 3.50 18.87
CA THR A 22 -9.65 2.17 19.47
C THR A 22 -8.26 1.55 19.60
N MET A 23 -7.86 1.29 20.85
CA MET A 23 -6.77 0.39 21.21
C MET A 23 -7.14 -1.06 20.84
N ALA A 24 -7.15 -1.34 19.53
CA ALA A 24 -7.25 -2.68 18.94
C ALA A 24 -6.32 -2.70 17.72
N THR A 25 -5.19 -3.38 17.88
CA THR A 25 -4.21 -3.81 16.87
C THR A 25 -4.48 -3.39 15.41
N ASN A 26 -4.14 -2.16 15.02
CA ASN A 26 -4.32 -1.73 13.64
C ASN A 26 -2.97 -1.72 12.93
N SER A 27 -2.43 -2.89 12.65
CA SER A 27 -1.41 -2.98 11.60
C SER A 27 -2.07 -2.41 10.33
N PRO A 28 -1.44 -1.43 9.65
CA PRO A 28 -2.07 -0.75 8.51
C PRO A 28 -2.46 -1.71 7.39
N GLY A 29 -1.86 -2.90 7.35
CA GLY A 29 -2.21 -4.02 6.47
C GLY A 29 -1.03 -4.46 5.62
N HIS A 30 -1.18 -5.61 4.97
CA HIS A 30 -0.21 -6.13 4.00
C HIS A 30 -0.72 -5.89 2.57
N VAL A 31 0.11 -5.24 1.75
CA VAL A 31 -0.20 -4.90 0.36
C VAL A 31 0.71 -5.69 -0.58
N LEU A 32 0.11 -6.37 -1.56
CA LEU A 32 0.85 -6.90 -2.70
C LEU A 32 0.92 -5.88 -3.83
N LEU A 33 2.12 -5.66 -4.37
CA LEU A 33 2.35 -4.66 -5.40
C LEU A 33 2.97 -5.27 -6.65
N GLY A 34 2.13 -5.57 -7.65
CA GLY A 34 2.56 -5.95 -8.99
C GLY A 34 3.29 -4.81 -9.69
N GLY A 35 4.48 -5.09 -10.22
CA GLY A 35 5.29 -4.06 -10.88
C GLY A 35 5.88 -3.01 -9.93
N GLY A 36 6.00 -3.33 -8.63
CA GLY A 36 6.54 -2.42 -7.60
C GLY A 36 7.98 -1.96 -7.81
N THR A 37 8.71 -2.54 -8.76
CA THR A 37 10.06 -2.12 -9.17
C THR A 37 10.08 -1.06 -10.26
N GLY A 38 8.93 -0.78 -10.90
CA GLY A 38 8.82 0.21 -11.96
C GLY A 38 8.81 1.65 -11.43
N PHE A 39 8.70 2.62 -12.34
CA PHE A 39 8.72 4.05 -12.00
C PHE A 39 7.65 4.41 -10.94
N ILE A 40 6.37 4.19 -11.25
CA ILE A 40 5.27 4.47 -10.30
C ILE A 40 5.33 3.53 -9.09
N GLY A 41 5.62 2.25 -9.33
CA GLY A 41 5.66 1.23 -8.28
C GLY A 41 6.67 1.53 -7.18
N SER A 42 7.86 2.03 -7.53
CA SER A 42 8.91 2.35 -6.56
C SER A 42 8.51 3.51 -5.63
N ALA A 43 7.94 4.58 -6.19
CA ALA A 43 7.43 5.72 -5.42
C ALA A 43 6.24 5.31 -4.54
N PHE A 44 5.34 4.49 -5.06
CA PHE A 44 4.18 4.02 -4.30
C PHE A 44 4.58 3.07 -3.17
N ASN A 45 5.53 2.16 -3.40
CA ASN A 45 6.12 1.31 -2.37
C ASN A 45 6.75 2.14 -1.25
N TYR A 46 7.51 3.20 -1.58
CA TYR A 46 8.07 4.11 -0.58
C TYR A 46 6.97 4.77 0.26
N LEU A 47 5.91 5.28 -0.38
CA LEU A 47 4.78 5.91 0.30
C LEU A 47 4.09 4.92 1.25
N LEU A 48 3.74 3.71 0.79
CA LEU A 48 3.09 2.68 1.60
C LEU A 48 3.94 2.31 2.82
N LYS A 49 5.24 2.06 2.62
CA LYS A 49 6.17 1.78 3.72
C LYS A 49 6.26 2.95 4.71
N SER A 50 6.29 4.20 4.23
CA SER A 50 6.30 5.39 5.11
C SER A 50 5.03 5.55 5.96
N LYS A 51 3.92 4.94 5.53
CA LYS A 51 2.64 4.90 6.26
C LYS A 51 2.51 3.65 7.13
N GLY A 52 3.54 2.81 7.20
CA GLY A 52 3.64 1.64 8.06
C GLY A 52 3.10 0.33 7.45
N TYR A 53 2.65 0.34 6.19
CA TYR A 53 2.15 -0.87 5.53
C TYR A 53 3.29 -1.87 5.29
N GLU A 54 2.99 -3.15 5.47
CA GLU A 54 3.82 -4.21 4.92
C GLU A 54 3.60 -4.27 3.41
N VAL A 55 4.68 -4.40 2.64
CA VAL A 55 4.59 -4.45 1.18
C VAL A 55 5.45 -5.59 0.64
N THR A 56 4.82 -6.48 -0.14
CA THR A 56 5.52 -7.50 -0.93
C THR A 56 5.35 -7.19 -2.40
N ILE A 57 6.46 -7.09 -3.14
CA ILE A 57 6.43 -6.78 -4.56
C ILE A 57 6.20 -8.05 -5.37
N ILE A 58 5.30 -8.01 -6.35
CA ILE A 58 5.18 -9.05 -7.37
C ILE A 58 5.96 -8.59 -8.60
N SER A 59 6.89 -9.40 -9.07
CA SER A 59 7.73 -9.06 -10.21
C SER A 59 8.08 -10.27 -11.08
N ARG A 60 8.61 -10.03 -12.28
CA ARG A 60 8.99 -11.11 -13.20
C ARG A 60 10.18 -11.93 -12.69
N MET A 61 11.11 -11.28 -11.98
CA MET A 61 12.34 -11.88 -11.48
C MET A 61 12.27 -12.04 -9.95
N PRO A 62 12.78 -13.15 -9.38
CA PRO A 62 12.84 -13.30 -7.94
C PRO A 62 13.78 -12.27 -7.29
N GLY A 63 13.62 -12.03 -6.01
CA GLY A 63 14.50 -11.15 -5.24
C GLY A 63 14.03 -10.93 -3.80
N PRO A 64 14.80 -10.20 -2.98
CA PRO A 64 14.46 -9.94 -1.59
C PRO A 64 13.11 -9.22 -1.46
N GLN A 65 12.23 -9.74 -0.60
CA GLN A 65 10.86 -9.23 -0.40
C GLN A 65 10.03 -9.18 -1.70
N ARG A 66 10.27 -10.12 -2.62
CA ARG A 66 9.50 -10.25 -3.85
C ARG A 66 8.94 -11.64 -4.04
N LEU A 67 7.77 -11.70 -4.64
CA LEU A 67 7.18 -12.90 -5.21
C LEU A 67 7.23 -12.79 -6.73
N THR A 68 7.35 -13.94 -7.40
CA THR A 68 7.14 -14.02 -8.84
C THR A 68 5.67 -14.27 -9.16
N TRP A 69 5.28 -13.98 -10.40
CA TRP A 69 3.96 -14.36 -10.89
C TRP A 69 3.74 -15.89 -10.86
N PHE A 70 4.81 -16.67 -11.02
CA PHE A 70 4.77 -18.12 -10.91
C PHE A 70 4.51 -18.57 -9.46
N ASP A 71 5.13 -17.93 -8.48
CA ASP A 71 4.89 -18.23 -7.05
C ASP A 71 3.40 -18.00 -6.69
N LEU A 72 2.78 -16.94 -7.22
CA LEU A 72 1.35 -16.69 -7.03
C LEU A 72 0.46 -17.67 -7.78
N GLN A 73 0.83 -18.06 -9.00
CA GLN A 73 0.06 -19.05 -9.76
C GLN A 73 0.04 -20.41 -9.06
N THR A 74 1.16 -20.78 -8.42
CA THR A 74 1.32 -22.07 -7.73
C THR A 74 0.75 -22.07 -6.32
N SER A 75 0.94 -20.98 -5.57
CA SER A 75 0.67 -20.94 -4.13
C SER A 75 -0.52 -20.04 -3.75
N GLY A 76 -1.06 -19.29 -4.71
CA GLY A 76 -2.10 -18.30 -4.46
C GLY A 76 -1.58 -17.04 -3.77
N LEU A 77 -2.50 -16.23 -3.24
CA LEU A 77 -2.13 -15.04 -2.46
C LEU A 77 -1.66 -15.45 -1.05
N PRO A 78 -0.58 -14.84 -0.52
CA PRO A 78 -0.18 -15.03 0.87
C PRO A 78 -1.30 -14.69 1.86
N GLN A 79 -1.32 -15.37 2.99
CA GLN A 79 -2.26 -15.05 4.07
C GLN A 79 -1.99 -13.66 4.65
N GLY A 80 -3.06 -12.99 5.10
CA GLY A 80 -2.96 -11.66 5.71
C GLY A 80 -2.86 -10.50 4.72
N VAL A 81 -2.81 -10.78 3.41
CA VAL A 81 -2.91 -9.74 2.37
C VAL A 81 -4.27 -9.05 2.46
N THR A 82 -4.23 -7.74 2.64
CA THR A 82 -5.42 -6.87 2.77
C THR A 82 -5.77 -6.14 1.49
N ALA A 83 -4.78 -5.94 0.60
CA ALA A 83 -4.97 -5.25 -0.66
C ALA A 83 -3.96 -5.74 -1.72
N VAL A 84 -4.37 -5.65 -2.99
CA VAL A 84 -3.53 -5.95 -4.16
C VAL A 84 -3.60 -4.76 -5.12
N VAL A 85 -2.45 -4.29 -5.56
CA VAL A 85 -2.33 -3.24 -6.58
C VAL A 85 -1.43 -3.74 -7.70
N ASN A 86 -1.87 -3.63 -8.95
CA ASN A 86 -1.08 -4.07 -10.10
C ASN A 86 -0.70 -2.89 -10.99
N LEU A 87 0.60 -2.60 -11.03
CA LEU A 87 1.25 -1.61 -11.88
C LEU A 87 2.19 -2.27 -12.90
N ALA A 88 2.18 -3.61 -13.00
CA ALA A 88 2.99 -4.32 -13.96
C ALA A 88 2.47 -4.04 -15.38
N GLY A 89 3.40 -3.71 -16.27
CA GLY A 89 3.11 -3.48 -17.68
C GLY A 89 4.40 -3.22 -18.44
N GLN A 90 4.42 -3.59 -19.72
CA GLN A 90 5.49 -3.24 -20.62
C GLN A 90 5.44 -1.72 -20.89
N ASN A 91 6.60 -1.06 -20.95
CA ASN A 91 6.64 0.36 -21.26
C ASN A 91 6.17 0.58 -22.71
N VAL A 92 5.15 1.43 -22.88
CA VAL A 92 4.53 1.71 -24.19
C VAL A 92 5.29 2.79 -24.96
N LEU A 93 6.01 3.67 -24.26
CA LEU A 93 6.74 4.79 -24.85
C LEU A 93 8.23 4.49 -25.01
N ASP A 94 8.60 3.23 -25.15
CA ASP A 94 9.98 2.80 -25.33
C ASP A 94 10.42 3.13 -26.77
N PRO A 95 11.32 4.12 -26.99
CA PRO A 95 11.70 4.54 -28.32
C PRO A 95 12.54 3.48 -29.05
N LEU A 96 13.07 2.49 -28.33
CA LEU A 96 13.85 1.39 -28.91
C LEU A 96 12.95 0.25 -29.40
N GLN A 97 11.67 0.25 -29.03
CA GLN A 97 10.74 -0.83 -29.31
C GLN A 97 9.61 -0.37 -30.24
N ARG A 98 9.68 -0.79 -31.50
CA ARG A 98 8.65 -0.48 -32.50
C ARG A 98 7.37 -1.27 -32.26
N TRP A 99 6.23 -0.61 -32.38
CA TRP A 99 4.93 -1.28 -32.45
C TRP A 99 4.82 -2.11 -33.72
N THR A 100 4.65 -3.43 -33.58
CA THR A 100 4.57 -4.38 -34.70
C THR A 100 3.42 -5.35 -34.48
N PRO A 101 2.93 -6.09 -35.48
CA PRO A 101 1.90 -7.10 -35.27
C PRO A 101 2.23 -8.16 -34.20
N GLY A 102 3.51 -8.52 -34.03
CA GLY A 102 3.98 -9.44 -32.99
C GLY A 102 4.33 -8.78 -31.66
N PHE A 103 4.23 -7.45 -31.57
CA PHE A 103 4.45 -6.66 -30.37
C PHE A 103 3.33 -5.61 -30.27
N LYS A 104 2.20 -6.06 -29.74
CA LYS A 104 0.98 -5.30 -29.43
C LYS A 104 0.60 -5.54 -27.98
#